data_AF-A0A3S5DWD0-F1
#
_entry.id   AF-A0A3S5DWD0-F1
#
_cell.length_a   1.000
_cell.length_b   1.000
_cell.length_c   1.000
_cell.angle_alpha   90.00
_cell.angle_beta   90.00
_cell.angle_gamma   90.00
#
_symmetry.space_group_name_H-M   'P 1'
#
loop_
_entity.id
_entity.type
_entity.pdbx_description
1 polymer ?
#
loop_
_entity_poly.entity_id
_entity_poly.type
_entity_poly.pdbx_seq_one_letter_code
_entity_poly.pdbx_strand_id
1 'polypeptide(L)'
;MRYAVQSGIIRYNPALDMAGALTTVKRQHRPALNLSRLPELLSRIDGYKGQPVTRLAVMLNLLVFIRSSELRYARWSEIDIDNAMWTIPAEREPLLA
;
A
#
# COMPACT_ATOMS: atom_id res chain seq x y z
N MET A 1 -2.68 -21.26 12.63
CA MET A 1 -2.58 -22.63 13.19
C MET A 1 -3.77 -23.07 14.04
N ARG A 2 -4.57 -22.18 14.65
CA ARG A 2 -5.77 -22.58 15.44
C ARG A 2 -6.74 -23.48 14.67
N TYR A 3 -7.04 -23.15 13.41
CA TYR A 3 -7.88 -23.98 12.54
C TYR A 3 -7.33 -25.41 12.36
N ALA A 4 -6.02 -25.56 12.15
CA ALA A 4 -5.38 -26.86 11.96
C ALA A 4 -5.42 -27.73 13.24
N VAL A 5 -5.35 -27.12 14.43
CA VAL A 5 -5.57 -27.83 15.70
C VAL A 5 -7.01 -28.31 15.83
N GLN A 6 -7.97 -27.43 15.55
CA GLN A 6 -9.40 -27.75 15.62
C GLN A 6 -9.83 -28.81 14.59
N SER A 7 -9.16 -28.84 13.44
CA SER A 7 -9.39 -29.82 12.38
C SER A 7 -8.58 -31.11 12.56
N GLY A 8 -7.83 -31.26 13.66
CA GLY A 8 -7.04 -32.45 13.97
C GLY A 8 -5.79 -32.66 13.10
N ILE A 9 -5.43 -31.71 12.23
CA ILE A 9 -4.26 -31.79 11.33
C ILE A 9 -2.96 -31.76 12.15
N ILE A 10 -2.94 -30.95 13.21
CA ILE A 10 -1.83 -30.88 14.16
C ILE A 10 -2.37 -30.99 15.58
N ARG A 11 -1.61 -31.60 16.49
CA ARG A 11 -2.05 -31.80 17.87
C ARG A 11 -1.99 -30.54 18.73
N TYR A 12 -1.09 -29.62 18.39
CA TYR A 12 -0.77 -28.47 19.20
C TYR A 12 -0.28 -27.30 18.34
N ASN A 13 -0.49 -26.07 18.80
CA ASN A 13 -0.04 -24.85 18.14
C ASN A 13 1.26 -24.33 18.80
N PRO A 14 2.46 -24.66 18.27
CA PRO A 14 3.73 -24.20 18.84
C PRO A 14 3.90 -22.67 18.82
N ALA A 15 3.08 -21.95 18.06
CA ALA A 15 3.09 -20.49 18.10
C ALA A 15 2.57 -19.90 19.42
N LEU A 16 1.90 -20.71 20.27
CA LEU A 16 1.51 -20.27 21.62
C LEU A 16 2.74 -20.09 22.52
N ASP A 17 3.75 -20.95 22.40
CA ASP A 17 4.99 -20.87 23.19
C ASP A 17 5.90 -19.72 22.75
N MET A 18 5.65 -19.15 21.57
CA MET A 18 6.39 -17.97 21.08
C MET A 18 5.92 -16.66 21.74
N ALA A 19 4.82 -16.66 22.49
CA ALA A 19 4.34 -15.48 23.20
C ALA A 19 5.36 -15.05 24.27
N GLY A 20 5.98 -13.88 24.07
CA GLY A 20 7.02 -13.34 24.96
C GLY A 20 8.45 -13.80 24.63
N ALA A 21 8.63 -14.80 23.76
CA ALA A 21 9.95 -15.22 23.28
C ALA A 21 10.55 -14.24 22.25
N LEU A 22 9.70 -13.46 21.59
CA LEU A 22 10.08 -12.45 20.61
C LEU A 22 9.92 -11.05 21.20
N THR A 23 10.90 -10.18 20.93
CA THR A 23 10.80 -8.75 21.23
C THR A 23 9.61 -8.17 20.49
N THR A 24 8.61 -7.67 21.22
CA THR A 24 7.45 -7.02 20.63
C THR A 24 7.87 -5.71 19.96
N VAL A 25 7.71 -5.61 18.64
CA VAL A 25 7.88 -4.34 17.93
C VAL A 25 6.78 -3.39 18.40
N LYS A 26 7.16 -2.31 19.09
CA LYS A 26 6.20 -1.26 19.45
C LYS A 26 5.62 -0.69 18.18
N ARG A 27 4.29 -0.79 18.05
CA ARG A 27 3.56 -0.24 16.89
C ARG A 27 3.76 1.26 16.85
N GLN A 28 4.41 1.75 15.79
CA GLN A 28 4.48 3.18 15.51
C GLN A 28 3.31 3.56 14.60
N HIS A 29 2.40 4.38 15.10
CA HIS A 29 1.31 4.94 14.29
C HIS A 29 1.85 6.02 13.35
N ARG A 30 1.35 6.03 12.11
CA ARG A 30 1.62 7.10 11.14
C ARG A 30 0.41 8.03 11.11
N PRO A 31 0.42 9.14 11.88
CA PRO A 31 -0.70 10.07 11.88
C PRO A 31 -0.87 10.70 10.49
N ALA A 32 -2.11 11.07 10.16
CA ALA A 32 -2.39 11.84 8.97
C ALA A 32 -1.63 13.18 9.02
N LEU A 33 -1.22 13.68 7.85
CA LEU A 33 -0.62 15.00 7.74
C LEU A 33 -1.66 16.05 8.11
N ASN A 34 -1.30 17.01 8.96
CA ASN A 34 -2.16 18.15 9.25
C ASN A 34 -2.42 18.95 7.96
N LEU A 35 -3.68 19.32 7.70
CA LEU A 35 -4.07 20.11 6.52
C LEU A 35 -3.30 21.42 6.40
N SER A 36 -2.92 22.06 7.52
CA SER A 36 -2.11 23.28 7.50
C SER A 36 -0.73 23.10 6.86
N ARG A 37 -0.23 21.86 6.78
CA ARG A 37 1.05 21.50 6.17
C ARG A 37 0.93 21.06 4.71
N LEU A 38 -0.28 21.06 4.14
CA LEU A 38 -0.47 20.71 2.74
C LEU A 38 0.32 21.62 1.79
N PRO A 39 0.41 22.96 2.00
CA PRO A 39 1.24 23.83 1.16
C PRO A 39 2.73 23.44 1.20
N GLU A 40 3.24 23.08 2.38
CA GLU A 40 4.62 22.60 2.56
C GLU A 40 4.85 21.30 1.78
N LEU A 41 3.91 20.36 1.84
CA LEU A 41 3.98 19.10 1.11
C LEU A 41 4.03 19.35 -0.41
N LEU A 42 3.14 20.19 -0.94
CA LEU A 42 3.08 20.51 -2.36
C LEU A 42 4.39 21.16 -2.85
N SER A 43 4.94 22.10 -2.08
CA SER A 43 6.23 22.72 -2.39
C SER A 43 7.38 21.70 -2.41
N ARG A 44 7.40 20.75 -1.47
CA ARG A 44 8.41 19.68 -1.44
C ARG A 44 8.28 18.72 -2.62
N ILE A 45 7.06 18.42 -3.06
CA ILE A 45 6.81 17.58 -4.23
C ILE A 45 7.30 18.30 -5.50
N ASP A 46 6.98 19.58 -5.64
CA ASP A 46 7.41 20.38 -6.80
C ASP A 46 8.95 20.50 -6.86
N GLY A 47 9.60 20.74 -5.71
CA GLY A 47 11.05 20.78 -5.58
C GLY A 47 11.77 19.43 -5.67
N TYR A 48 11.07 18.31 -5.89
CA TYR A 48 11.67 16.98 -5.96
C TYR A 48 12.53 16.81 -7.23
N LYS A 49 13.85 16.65 -7.04
CA LYS A 49 14.85 16.52 -8.11
C LYS A 49 15.13 15.07 -8.55
N GLY A 50 14.36 14.10 -8.07
CA GLY A 50 14.51 12.70 -8.49
C GLY A 50 13.82 12.39 -9.81
N GLN A 51 13.37 11.14 -9.98
CA GLN A 51 12.70 10.74 -11.22
C GLN A 51 11.38 11.52 -11.43
N PRO A 52 11.14 12.12 -12.61
CA PRO A 52 9.90 12.84 -12.90
C PRO A 52 8.65 11.98 -12.70
N VAL A 53 8.74 10.69 -13.04
CA VAL A 53 7.65 9.71 -12.85
C VAL A 53 7.25 9.62 -11.37
N THR A 54 8.21 9.62 -10.44
CA THR A 54 7.89 9.61 -9.00
C THR A 54 7.13 10.86 -8.59
N ARG A 55 7.51 12.04 -9.10
CA ARG A 55 6.81 13.29 -8.81
C ARG A 55 5.35 13.22 -9.31
N LEU A 56 5.17 12.82 -10.57
CA LEU A 56 3.85 12.69 -11.20
C LEU A 56 2.98 11.65 -10.48
N ALA A 57 3.55 10.51 -10.10
CA ALA A 57 2.85 9.47 -9.35
C ALA A 57 2.35 9.98 -7.99
N VAL A 58 3.19 10.72 -7.25
CA VAL A 58 2.78 11.31 -5.96
C VAL A 58 1.68 12.35 -6.17
N MET A 59 1.79 13.21 -7.18
CA MET A 59 0.76 14.21 -7.50
C MET A 59 -0.56 13.55 -7.89
N LEU A 60 -0.53 12.53 -8.75
CA LEU A 60 -1.71 11.77 -9.13
C LEU A 60 -2.37 11.12 -7.91
N ASN A 61 -1.56 10.52 -7.02
CA ASN A 61 -2.09 9.89 -5.82
C ASN A 61 -2.75 10.88 -4.84
N LEU A 62 -2.33 12.14 -4.84
CA LEU A 62 -3.00 13.19 -4.06
C LEU A 62 -4.37 13.58 -4.63
N LEU A 63 -4.66 13.26 -5.90
CA LEU A 63 -5.95 13.50 -6.53
C LEU A 63 -6.90 12.31 -6.34
N VAL A 64 -6.39 11.08 -6.45
CA VAL A 64 -7.23 9.86 -6.47
C VAL A 64 -7.21 9.03 -5.18
N PHE A 65 -6.24 9.27 -4.29
CA PHE A 65 -6.12 8.60 -2.97
C PHE A 65 -6.10 7.06 -3.00
N ILE A 66 -5.49 6.47 -4.02
CA ILE A 66 -5.41 5.02 -4.17
C ILE A 66 -4.21 4.44 -3.39
N ARG A 67 -4.16 3.11 -3.26
CA ARG A 67 -3.05 2.44 -2.59
C ARG A 67 -1.80 2.49 -3.45
N SER A 68 -0.64 2.55 -2.82
CA SER A 68 0.64 2.59 -3.54
C SER A 68 0.87 1.38 -4.46
N SER A 69 0.31 0.22 -4.14
CA SER A 69 0.34 -0.98 -5.00
C SER A 69 -0.54 -0.83 -6.24
N GLU A 70 -1.72 -0.21 -6.10
CA GLU A 70 -2.63 0.04 -7.23
C GLU A 70 -2.00 1.01 -8.22
N LEU A 71 -1.31 2.04 -7.70
CA LEU A 71 -0.59 3.02 -8.52
C LEU A 71 0.63 2.43 -9.23
N ARG A 72 1.49 1.68 -8.51
CA ARG A 72 2.74 1.15 -9.09
C ARG A 72 2.52 0.03 -10.11
N TYR A 73 1.43 -0.72 -9.99
CA TYR A 73 1.12 -1.86 -10.87
C TYR A 73 -0.02 -1.55 -11.86
N ALA A 74 -0.36 -0.27 -12.02
CA ALA A 74 -1.35 0.20 -12.97
C ALA A 74 -1.04 -0.30 -14.38
N ARG A 75 -2.08 -0.64 -15.14
CA ARG A 75 -1.96 -1.04 -16.55
C ARG A 75 -2.70 -0.04 -17.42
N TRP A 76 -2.20 0.22 -18.62
CA TRP A 76 -2.85 1.13 -19.56
C TRP A 76 -4.28 0.71 -19.90
N SER A 77 -4.58 -0.59 -19.92
CA SER A 77 -5.93 -1.12 -20.12
C SER A 77 -6.94 -0.77 -19.01
N GLU A 78 -6.47 -0.26 -17.87
CA GLU A 78 -7.31 0.15 -16.73
C GLU A 78 -7.75 1.62 -16.83
N ILE A 79 -7.13 2.39 -17.73
CA ILE A 79 -7.30 3.84 -17.84
C ILE A 79 -8.05 4.16 -19.13
N ASP A 80 -9.26 4.67 -18.96
CA ASP A 80 -10.06 5.25 -20.02
C ASP A 80 -9.89 6.78 -19.97
N ILE A 81 -9.06 7.30 -20.87
CA ILE A 81 -8.74 8.73 -20.92
C ILE A 81 -9.94 9.55 -21.42
N ASP A 82 -10.73 9.01 -22.34
CA ASP A 82 -11.87 9.71 -22.94
C ASP A 82 -12.97 9.98 -21.89
N ASN A 83 -13.17 9.02 -20.99
CA ASN A 83 -14.12 9.13 -19.88
C ASN A 83 -13.48 9.60 -18.55
N ALA A 84 -12.19 9.95 -18.56
CA ALA A 84 -11.42 10.32 -17.37
C ALA A 84 -11.59 9.31 -16.21
N MET A 85 -11.63 8.01 -16.53
CA MET A 85 -11.94 6.93 -15.60
C MET A 85 -10.75 6.00 -15.43
N TRP A 86 -10.47 5.64 -14.18
CA TRP A 86 -9.51 4.59 -13.86
C TRP A 86 -10.22 3.48 -13.08
N THR A 87 -10.35 2.31 -13.73
CA THR A 87 -10.95 1.13 -13.12
C THR A 87 -9.87 0.21 -12.56
N ILE A 88 -9.77 0.14 -11.23
CA ILE A 88 -8.82 -0.75 -10.55
C ILE A 88 -9.47 -2.13 -10.41
N PRO A 89 -8.91 -3.19 -11.02
CA PRO A 89 -9.47 -4.53 -10.91
C PRO A 89 -9.23 -5.11 -9.51
N ALA A 90 -10.09 -6.04 -9.10
CA ALA A 90 -9.95 -6.75 -7.83
C ALA A 90 -8.63 -7.55 -7.76
N GLU A 91 -8.23 -8.13 -8.89
CA GLU A 91 -7.02 -8.93 -9.03
C GLU A 91 -6.28 -8.56 -10.33
N ARG A 92 -4.95 -8.67 -10.31
CA ARG A 92 -4.10 -8.52 -11.50
C ARG A 92 -3.31 -9.80 -11.68
N GLU A 93 -3.30 -10.32 -12.90
CA GLU A 93 -2.38 -11.40 -13.27
C GLU A 93 -0.94 -11.01 -12.91
N PRO A 94 -0.09 -11.91 -12.40
CA PRO A 94 1.31 -11.62 -12.17
C PRO A 94 1.97 -11.10 -13.46
N LEU A 95 2.86 -10.11 -13.33
CA LEU A 95 3.72 -9.73 -14.45
C LEU A 95 4.65 -10.93 -14.71
N LEU A 96 4.63 -11.47 -15.93
CA LEU A 96 5.60 -12.47 -16.35
C LEU A 96 6.99 -11.82 -16.29
N ALA A 97 7.89 -12.41 -15.50
CA ALA A 97 9.27 -11.96 -15.34
C ALA A 97 10.12 -12.32 -16.56
#